data_AF-A0A3D5X278-F1
#
_entry.id   AF-A0A3D5X278-F1
#
_cell.length_a   1.000
_cell.length_b   1.000
_cell.length_c   1.000
_cell.angle_alpha   90.00
_cell.angle_beta   90.00
_cell.angle_gamma   90.00
#
_symmetry.space_group_name_H-M   'P 1'
#
loop_
_entity.id
_entity.type
_entity.pdbx_description
1 polymer ?
#
loop_
_entity_poly.entity_id
_entity_poly.type
_entity_poly.pdbx_seq_one_letter_code
_entity_poly.pdbx_strand_id
1 'polypeptide(L)'
;MKSCDLPDTQNNEDTRQIVIDKVGIKDIAHPITYVDRNGNRMPTVGNFTMTVTLPEHVKGTHMSRFIEILNDGPCEFNSGNFDKIINKVREKLESDTAHITLDFPFFRKKAAPSSGVESMMDYQVTLYGVLDKGESEVMMKVVVPVTSLCPCSKSISKYGAHNQRS
;
A
#
# COMPACT_ATOMS: atom_id res chain seq x y z
N MET A 1 -32.00 -7.70 -28.07
CA MET A 1 -32.17 -8.40 -26.78
C MET A 1 -32.30 -7.32 -25.70
N LYS A 2 -33.43 -7.25 -24.98
CA LYS A 2 -33.56 -6.35 -23.83
C LYS A 2 -32.60 -6.85 -22.75
N SER A 3 -31.63 -6.04 -22.34
CA SER A 3 -30.84 -6.30 -21.14
C SER A 3 -31.81 -6.38 -19.96
N CYS A 4 -31.85 -7.54 -19.31
CA CYS A 4 -32.51 -7.67 -18.03
C CYS A 4 -31.51 -7.12 -17.00
N ASP A 5 -31.68 -5.87 -16.61
CA ASP A 5 -30.89 -5.27 -15.54
C ASP A 5 -31.20 -6.02 -14.25
N LEU A 6 -30.21 -6.74 -13.74
CA LEU A 6 -30.28 -7.38 -12.44
C LEU A 6 -30.45 -6.29 -11.37
N PRO A 7 -31.30 -6.50 -10.36
CA PRO A 7 -31.50 -5.51 -9.31
C PRO A 7 -30.20 -5.29 -8.53
N ASP A 8 -29.83 -4.03 -8.34
CA ASP A 8 -28.67 -3.62 -7.54
C ASP A 8 -28.96 -3.81 -6.04
N THR A 9 -28.80 -5.05 -5.58
CA THR A 9 -29.09 -5.43 -4.20
C THR A 9 -28.11 -4.85 -3.17
N GLN A 10 -26.97 -4.29 -3.60
CA GLN A 10 -25.97 -3.71 -2.69
C GLN A 10 -26.35 -2.31 -2.23
N ASN A 11 -27.08 -1.57 -3.06
CA ASN A 11 -27.63 -0.25 -2.75
C ASN A 11 -28.94 -0.30 -1.94
N ASN A 12 -29.43 -1.49 -1.58
CA ASN A 12 -30.59 -1.59 -0.70
C ASN A 12 -30.25 -1.17 0.73
N GLU A 13 -31.23 -0.64 1.45
CA GLU A 13 -31.07 -0.33 2.86
C GLU A 13 -30.80 -1.60 3.69
N ASP A 14 -29.88 -1.49 4.65
CA ASP A 14 -29.64 -2.51 5.66
C ASP A 14 -30.44 -2.19 6.93
N THR A 15 -31.28 -3.14 7.34
CA THR A 15 -32.15 -2.99 8.53
C THR A 15 -31.51 -3.54 9.80
N ARG A 16 -30.33 -4.15 9.72
CA ARG A 16 -29.66 -4.79 10.86
C ARG A 16 -28.94 -3.80 11.78
N GLN A 17 -28.69 -2.59 11.31
CA GLN A 17 -28.00 -1.54 12.06
C GLN A 17 -26.60 -1.96 12.56
N ILE A 18 -25.84 -2.66 11.71
CA ILE A 18 -24.47 -3.11 12.03
C ILE A 18 -23.50 -2.38 11.11
N VAL A 19 -22.58 -1.62 11.71
CA VAL A 19 -21.46 -1.00 11.00
C VAL A 19 -20.43 -2.08 10.64
N ILE A 20 -19.89 -2.02 9.41
CA ILE A 20 -18.73 -2.83 9.04
C ILE A 20 -17.51 -1.91 9.02
N ASP A 21 -16.58 -2.14 9.94
CA ASP A 21 -15.38 -1.29 10.09
C ASP A 21 -14.53 -1.23 8.81
N LYS A 22 -14.36 -2.37 8.13
CA LYS A 22 -13.55 -2.46 6.90
C LYS A 22 -14.15 -3.45 5.91
N VAL A 23 -14.55 -2.95 4.75
CA VAL A 23 -14.97 -3.76 3.60
C VAL A 23 -14.27 -3.28 2.33
N GLY A 24 -13.84 -4.21 1.49
CA GLY A 24 -13.17 -3.91 0.22
C GLY A 24 -12.35 -5.06 -0.33
N ILE A 25 -11.24 -4.74 -0.99
CA ILE A 25 -10.35 -5.70 -1.65
C ILE A 25 -9.02 -5.82 -0.90
N LYS A 26 -8.40 -7.00 -1.00
CA LYS A 26 -7.10 -7.32 -0.39
C LYS A 26 -6.28 -8.18 -1.34
N ASP A 27 -4.97 -8.10 -1.24
CA ASP A 27 -4.01 -8.94 -1.94
C ASP A 27 -4.11 -8.80 -3.47
N ILE A 28 -4.35 -7.57 -3.94
CA ILE A 28 -4.44 -7.26 -5.37
C ILE A 28 -3.09 -6.79 -5.88
N ALA A 29 -2.42 -7.66 -6.63
CA ALA A 29 -1.21 -7.30 -7.36
C ALA A 29 -1.54 -6.39 -8.56
N HIS A 30 -0.86 -5.25 -8.65
CA HIS A 30 -1.06 -4.27 -9.71
C HIS A 30 0.27 -3.58 -10.08
N PRO A 31 0.55 -3.37 -11.39
CA PRO A 31 1.76 -2.66 -11.81
C PRO A 31 1.73 -1.20 -11.36
N ILE A 32 2.83 -0.72 -10.79
CA ILE A 32 2.98 0.67 -10.38
C ILE A 32 4.29 1.24 -10.89
N THR A 33 4.39 2.56 -10.94
CA THR A 33 5.66 3.28 -11.11
C THR A 33 5.93 4.07 -9.85
N TYR A 34 7.03 3.77 -9.16
CA TYR A 34 7.51 4.59 -8.06
C TYR A 34 8.40 5.72 -8.60
N VAL A 35 8.16 6.95 -8.15
CA VAL A 35 8.96 8.12 -8.51
C VAL A 35 9.74 8.55 -7.28
N ASP A 36 11.07 8.48 -7.37
CA ASP A 36 11.94 8.89 -6.27
C ASP A 36 12.04 10.42 -6.16
N ARG A 37 12.73 10.89 -5.11
CA ARG A 37 12.93 12.34 -4.87
C ARG A 37 13.74 13.04 -5.98
N ASN A 38 14.52 12.30 -6.75
CA ASN A 38 15.31 12.82 -7.87
C ASN A 38 14.53 12.77 -9.19
N GLY A 39 13.27 12.33 -9.18
CA GLY A 39 12.44 12.17 -10.35
C GLY A 39 12.71 10.89 -11.15
N ASN A 40 13.53 9.96 -10.64
CA ASN A 40 13.74 8.69 -11.30
C ASN A 40 12.47 7.84 -11.18
N ARG A 41 12.07 7.26 -12.31
CA ARG A 41 10.88 6.42 -12.42
C ARG A 41 11.29 4.96 -12.40
N MET A 42 10.78 4.21 -11.44
CA MET A 42 11.08 2.79 -11.27
C MET A 42 9.77 1.98 -11.37
N PRO A 43 9.58 1.21 -12.45
CA PRO A 43 8.46 0.28 -12.53
C PRO A 43 8.66 -0.84 -11.49
N THR A 44 7.59 -1.20 -10.80
CA THR A 44 7.56 -2.30 -9.84
C THR A 44 6.14 -2.89 -9.76
N VAL A 45 5.96 -3.94 -8.98
CA VAL A 45 4.64 -4.54 -8.72
C VAL A 45 4.23 -4.19 -7.29
N GLY A 46 3.08 -3.53 -7.16
CA GLY A 46 2.47 -3.21 -5.89
C GLY A 46 1.41 -4.24 -5.51
N ASN A 47 1.33 -4.57 -4.22
CA ASN A 47 0.21 -5.30 -3.65
C ASN A 47 -0.68 -4.32 -2.88
N PHE A 48 -1.94 -4.22 -3.29
CA PHE A 48 -2.93 -3.31 -2.73
C PHE A 48 -3.90 -4.03 -1.79
N THR A 49 -4.17 -3.35 -0.67
CA THR A 49 -5.36 -3.56 0.15
C THR A 49 -6.11 -2.24 0.23
N MET A 50 -7.40 -2.23 -0.11
CA MET A 50 -8.23 -1.02 -0.14
C MET A 50 -9.56 -1.33 0.52
N THR A 51 -9.90 -0.58 1.57
CA THR A 51 -11.12 -0.79 2.33
C THR A 51 -11.74 0.54 2.76
N VAL A 52 -13.06 0.56 2.90
CA VAL A 52 -13.83 1.69 3.47
C VAL A 52 -14.68 1.18 4.64
N THR A 53 -15.15 2.08 5.49
CA THR A 53 -16.20 1.76 6.47
C THR A 53 -17.54 1.70 5.75
N LEU A 54 -18.34 0.66 6.02
CA LEU A 54 -19.72 0.58 5.54
C LEU A 54 -20.65 1.07 6.64
N PRO A 55 -21.43 2.15 6.42
CA PRO A 55 -22.43 2.62 7.36
C PRO A 55 -23.51 1.57 7.62
N GLU A 56 -24.14 1.65 8.79
CA GLU A 56 -25.15 0.69 9.26
C GLU A 56 -26.42 0.58 8.38
N HIS A 57 -26.66 1.58 7.53
CA HIS A 57 -27.83 1.67 6.65
C HIS A 57 -27.54 1.18 5.22
N VAL A 58 -26.29 0.84 4.89
CA VAL A 58 -25.89 0.39 3.55
C VAL A 58 -25.61 -1.11 3.56
N LYS A 59 -26.26 -1.86 2.68
CA LYS A 59 -26.17 -3.33 2.68
C LYS A 59 -24.88 -3.89 2.09
N GLY A 60 -24.21 -3.16 1.20
CA GLY A 60 -22.95 -3.62 0.60
C GLY A 60 -22.12 -2.51 -0.04
N THR A 61 -20.83 -2.77 -0.19
CA THR A 61 -19.94 -1.91 -0.99
C THR A 61 -19.85 -2.43 -2.43
N HIS A 62 -19.68 -1.51 -3.39
CA HIS A 62 -19.47 -1.83 -4.80
C HIS A 62 -18.02 -2.26 -5.03
N MET A 63 -17.75 -3.55 -4.82
CA MET A 63 -16.39 -4.12 -4.86
C MET A 63 -15.63 -3.85 -6.17
N SER A 64 -16.32 -3.82 -7.31
CA SER A 64 -15.70 -3.56 -8.62
C SER A 64 -15.11 -2.15 -8.72
N ARG A 65 -15.65 -1.17 -7.97
CA ARG A 65 -15.17 0.22 -8.01
C ARG A 65 -13.72 0.33 -7.56
N PHE A 66 -13.26 -0.50 -6.64
CA PHE A 66 -11.85 -0.53 -6.24
C PHE A 66 -10.93 -0.93 -7.39
N ILE A 67 -11.33 -1.94 -8.17
CA ILE A 67 -10.57 -2.39 -9.34
C ILE A 67 -10.61 -1.32 -10.43
N GLU A 68 -11.74 -0.66 -10.63
CA GLU A 68 -11.83 0.46 -11.57
C GLU A 68 -10.89 1.61 -11.18
N ILE A 69 -10.73 1.92 -9.89
CA ILE A 69 -9.81 2.97 -9.42
C ILE A 69 -8.36 2.63 -9.80
N LEU A 70 -7.96 1.37 -9.60
CA LEU A 70 -6.62 0.91 -9.96
C LEU A 70 -6.37 0.94 -11.47
N ASN A 71 -7.40 0.73 -12.29
CA ASN A 71 -7.30 0.75 -13.75
C ASN A 71 -7.62 2.13 -14.37
N ASP A 72 -7.97 3.13 -13.56
CA ASP A 72 -8.26 4.50 -14.00
C ASP A 72 -6.96 5.31 -14.20
N GLY A 73 -6.18 4.87 -15.18
CA GLY A 73 -4.90 5.46 -15.55
C GLY A 73 -3.68 4.83 -14.86
N PRO A 74 -2.46 5.33 -15.16
CA PRO A 74 -1.24 4.78 -14.60
C PRO A 74 -1.13 5.07 -13.10
N CYS A 75 -0.83 4.02 -12.34
CA CYS A 75 -0.52 4.12 -10.91
C CYS A 75 0.92 4.63 -10.71
N GLU A 76 1.08 5.95 -10.55
CA GLU A 76 2.36 6.59 -10.27
C GLU A 76 2.42 7.17 -8.86
N PHE A 77 3.31 6.65 -8.01
CA PHE A 77 3.39 7.04 -6.60
C PHE A 77 4.77 7.57 -6.21
N ASN A 78 4.75 8.58 -5.34
CA ASN A 78 5.88 9.07 -4.58
C ASN A 78 5.42 9.33 -3.13
N SER A 79 6.32 9.77 -2.26
CA SER A 79 6.00 10.02 -0.85
C SER A 79 4.97 11.12 -0.60
N GLY A 80 4.65 11.95 -1.59
CA GLY A 80 3.80 13.14 -1.44
C GLY A 80 2.58 13.20 -2.36
N ASN A 81 2.27 12.12 -3.11
CA ASN A 81 1.12 12.08 -4.02
C ASN A 81 0.17 10.90 -3.75
N PHE A 82 0.40 10.15 -2.67
CA PHE A 82 -0.40 8.98 -2.32
C PHE A 82 -1.81 9.37 -1.84
N ASP A 83 -1.99 10.61 -1.39
CA ASP A 83 -3.28 11.23 -1.12
C ASP A 83 -4.23 11.22 -2.34
N LYS A 84 -3.69 11.25 -3.57
CA LYS A 84 -4.51 11.22 -4.79
C LYS A 84 -5.35 9.96 -4.91
N ILE A 85 -4.81 8.78 -4.60
CA ILE A 85 -5.58 7.54 -4.66
C ILE A 85 -6.61 7.47 -3.52
N ILE A 86 -6.30 8.05 -2.36
CA ILE A 86 -7.26 8.21 -1.26
C ILE A 86 -8.46 9.04 -1.71
N ASN A 87 -8.22 10.17 -2.38
CA ASN A 87 -9.28 11.02 -2.91
C ASN A 87 -10.11 10.32 -4.01
N LYS A 88 -9.47 9.54 -4.90
CA LYS A 88 -10.20 8.72 -5.88
C LYS A 88 -11.14 7.71 -5.21
N VAL A 89 -10.69 7.06 -4.13
CA VAL A 89 -11.53 6.14 -3.34
C VAL A 89 -12.69 6.87 -2.71
N ARG A 90 -12.44 8.02 -2.06
CA ARG A 90 -13.48 8.87 -1.48
C ARG A 90 -14.56 9.23 -2.50
N GLU A 91 -14.16 9.72 -3.67
CA GLU A 91 -15.08 10.19 -4.72
C GLU A 91 -15.88 9.04 -5.35
N LYS A 92 -15.24 7.91 -5.69
CA LYS A 92 -15.94 6.79 -6.34
C LYS A 92 -16.82 5.97 -5.39
N LEU A 93 -16.44 5.86 -4.12
CA LEU A 93 -17.19 5.07 -3.14
C LEU A 93 -18.07 5.91 -2.22
N GLU A 94 -18.06 7.24 -2.37
CA GLU A 94 -18.86 8.18 -1.58
C GLU A 94 -18.73 7.93 -0.06
N SER A 95 -17.51 7.64 0.39
CA SER A 95 -17.21 7.32 1.79
C SER A 95 -16.22 8.33 2.37
N ASP A 96 -16.54 8.85 3.55
CA ASP A 96 -15.66 9.74 4.32
C ASP A 96 -14.56 8.99 5.08
N THR A 97 -14.47 7.67 4.89
CA THR A 97 -13.41 6.84 5.46
C THR A 97 -12.78 5.97 4.39
N ALA A 98 -11.46 5.85 4.41
CA ALA A 98 -10.73 4.97 3.50
C ALA A 98 -9.43 4.51 4.14
N HIS A 99 -9.07 3.26 3.89
CA HIS A 99 -7.79 2.69 4.27
C HIS A 99 -7.19 2.00 3.06
N ILE A 100 -6.03 2.49 2.63
CA ILE A 100 -5.28 2.00 1.49
C ILE A 100 -3.90 1.59 1.98
N THR A 101 -3.51 0.36 1.70
CA THR A 101 -2.14 -0.14 1.92
C THR A 101 -1.57 -0.57 0.59
N LEU A 102 -0.36 -0.10 0.29
CA LEU A 102 0.40 -0.46 -0.90
C LEU A 102 1.78 -0.97 -0.49
N ASP A 103 2.01 -2.26 -0.69
CA ASP A 103 3.29 -2.93 -0.44
C ASP A 103 4.04 -3.15 -1.76
N PHE A 104 5.32 -2.79 -1.84
CA PHE A 104 6.13 -3.01 -3.04
C PHE A 104 7.63 -3.10 -2.74
N PRO A 105 8.39 -3.84 -3.57
CA PRO A 105 9.84 -3.78 -3.52
C PRO A 105 10.34 -2.49 -4.19
N PHE A 106 11.26 -1.81 -3.50
CA PHE A 106 11.99 -0.64 -3.98
C PHE A 106 13.47 -1.00 -4.12
N PHE A 107 14.07 -0.63 -5.24
CA PHE A 107 15.48 -0.92 -5.49
C PHE A 107 16.32 0.35 -5.51
N ARG A 108 17.49 0.30 -4.89
CA ARG A 108 18.45 1.41 -4.91
C ARG A 108 19.84 0.91 -5.27
N LYS A 109 20.54 1.63 -6.14
CA LYS A 109 21.97 1.42 -6.41
C LYS A 109 22.81 1.76 -5.18
N LYS A 110 23.78 0.91 -4.87
CA LYS A 110 24.77 1.12 -3.82
C LYS A 110 26.16 0.77 -4.36
N ALA A 111 27.14 1.62 -4.08
CA ALA A 111 28.55 1.36 -4.37
C ALA A 111 29.21 0.56 -3.24
N ALA A 112 30.03 -0.42 -3.60
CA ALA A 112 30.83 -1.19 -2.65
C ALA A 112 31.85 -0.28 -1.93
N PRO A 113 32.02 -0.37 -0.60
CA PRO A 113 32.84 0.57 0.16
C PRO A 113 34.33 0.65 -0.24
N SER A 114 34.90 -0.45 -0.74
CA SER A 114 36.32 -0.50 -1.12
C SER A 114 36.55 -0.49 -2.63
N SER A 115 35.81 -1.29 -3.40
CA SER A 115 36.01 -1.40 -4.85
C SER A 115 35.20 -0.40 -5.67
N GLY A 116 34.19 0.25 -5.07
CA GLY A 116 33.28 1.17 -5.76
C GLY A 116 32.28 0.50 -6.72
N VAL A 117 32.35 -0.82 -6.90
CA VAL A 117 31.44 -1.57 -7.78
C VAL A 117 30.00 -1.35 -7.35
N GLU A 118 29.14 -0.96 -8.29
CA GLU A 118 27.73 -0.70 -8.02
C GLU A 118 26.89 -1.99 -8.10
N SER A 119 25.94 -2.13 -7.18
CA SER A 119 24.93 -3.19 -7.19
C SER A 119 23.56 -2.67 -6.77
N MET A 120 22.50 -3.38 -7.14
CA MET A 120 21.14 -3.08 -6.69
C MET A 120 20.86 -3.73 -5.33
N MET A 121 20.23 -3.00 -4.43
CA MET A 121 19.74 -3.51 -3.15
C MET A 121 18.23 -3.32 -3.08
N ASP A 122 17.52 -4.37 -2.70
CA ASP A 122 16.07 -4.39 -2.48
C ASP A 122 15.70 -3.92 -1.07
N TYR A 123 14.58 -3.23 -0.99
CA TYR A 123 13.94 -2.73 0.23
C TYR A 123 12.45 -3.00 0.12
N GLN A 124 11.81 -3.42 1.21
CA GLN A 124 10.35 -3.54 1.22
C GLN A 124 9.75 -2.22 1.71
N VAL A 125 8.92 -1.59 0.88
CA VAL A 125 8.22 -0.35 1.22
C VAL A 125 6.74 -0.63 1.35
N THR A 126 6.11 -0.03 2.36
CA THR A 126 4.66 0.02 2.52
C THR A 126 4.21 1.47 2.63
N LEU A 127 3.27 1.88 1.79
CA LEU A 127 2.55 3.14 1.92
C LEU A 127 1.18 2.86 2.53
N TYR A 128 0.84 3.60 3.58
CA TYR A 128 -0.47 3.60 4.21
C TYR A 128 -1.13 4.94 3.94
N GLY A 129 -2.34 4.90 3.41
CA GLY A 129 -3.21 6.05 3.22
C GLY A 129 -4.46 5.86 4.05
N VAL A 130 -4.73 6.80 4.94
CA VAL A 130 -5.93 6.82 5.78
C VAL A 130 -6.71 8.08 5.46
N LEU A 131 -8.02 7.94 5.30
CA LEU A 131 -8.99 9.01 5.32
C LEU A 131 -9.92 8.75 6.49
N ASP A 132 -10.06 9.73 7.38
CA ASP A 132 -11.07 9.71 8.43
C ASP A 132 -11.70 11.11 8.54
N LYS A 133 -13.03 11.17 8.46
CA LYS A 133 -13.81 12.42 8.60
C LYS A 133 -13.32 13.58 7.72
N GLY A 134 -12.83 13.25 6.53
CA GLY A 134 -12.33 14.23 5.55
C GLY A 134 -10.88 14.65 5.74
N GLU A 135 -10.18 14.17 6.77
CA GLU A 135 -8.74 14.38 6.95
C GLU A 135 -7.96 13.17 6.41
N SER A 136 -6.96 13.44 5.57
CA SER A 136 -6.10 12.40 5.02
C SER A 136 -4.73 12.38 5.69
N GLU A 137 -4.28 11.18 6.03
CA GLU A 137 -2.96 10.92 6.57
C GLU A 137 -2.24 9.89 5.70
N VAL A 138 -0.96 10.15 5.42
CA VAL A 138 -0.09 9.21 4.71
C VAL A 138 1.07 8.83 5.61
N MET A 139 1.24 7.53 5.86
CA MET A 139 2.36 6.96 6.58
C MET A 139 3.18 6.06 5.66
N MET A 140 4.48 5.97 5.92
CA MET A 140 5.39 5.11 5.17
C MET A 140 6.16 4.20 6.13
N LYS A 141 6.24 2.92 5.79
CA LYS A 141 7.11 1.94 6.44
C LYS A 141 8.14 1.46 5.42
N VAL A 142 9.38 1.32 5.87
CA VAL A 142 10.47 0.76 5.06
C VAL A 142 11.20 -0.29 5.87
N VAL A 143 11.32 -1.50 5.33
CA VAL A 143 12.14 -2.56 5.90
C VAL A 143 13.51 -2.52 5.22
N VAL A 144 14.53 -2.20 6.01
CA VAL A 144 15.91 -2.06 5.54
C VAL A 144 16.72 -3.26 6.04
N PRO A 145 17.15 -4.19 5.16
CA PRO A 145 17.97 -5.31 5.58
C PRO A 145 19.37 -4.83 5.97
N VAL A 146 19.82 -5.18 7.18
CA VAL A 146 21.15 -4.86 7.68
C VAL A 146 21.86 -6.10 8.20
N THR A 147 23.19 -6.04 8.26
CA THR A 147 23.99 -7.03 8.98
C THR A 147 24.29 -6.48 10.36
N SER A 148 23.76 -7.13 11.39
CA SER A 148 24.04 -6.79 12.78
C SER A 148 25.16 -7.67 13.33
N LEU A 149 25.92 -7.15 14.29
CA LEU A 149 27.00 -7.88 14.95
C LEU A 149 26.79 -7.83 16.47
N CYS A 150 26.86 -8.98 17.13
CA CYS A 150 26.53 -9.09 18.55
C CYS A 150 27.71 -8.65 19.44
N PRO A 151 27.58 -7.55 20.20
CA PRO A 151 28.65 -7.07 21.06
C PRO A 151 28.98 -8.06 22.19
N CYS A 152 27.98 -8.79 22.70
CA CYS A 152 28.17 -9.79 23.75
C CYS A 152 29.00 -10.98 23.24
N SER A 153 28.78 -11.43 22.00
CA SER A 153 29.59 -12.50 21.41
C SER A 153 31.05 -12.08 21.26
N LYS A 154 31.30 -10.81 20.89
CA LYS A 154 32.64 -10.26 20.76
C LYS A 154 33.37 -10.18 22.11
N SER A 155 32.68 -9.82 23.19
CA SER A 155 33.32 -9.62 24.50
C SER A 155 33.77 -10.93 25.15
N ILE A 156 33.09 -12.05 24.87
CA ILE A 156 33.41 -13.36 25.45
C ILE A 156 34.31 -14.24 24.55
N SER A 157 34.68 -13.77 23.36
CA SER A 157 35.43 -14.56 22.37
C SER A 157 36.83 -14.00 22.12
N LYS A 158 37.85 -14.88 22.09
CA LYS A 158 39.25 -14.50 21.78
C LYS A 158 39.42 -13.99 20.33
N TYR A 159 38.61 -14.49 19.40
CA TYR A 159 38.58 -14.09 17.99
C TYR A 159 37.16 -14.20 17.44
N GLY A 160 36.86 -13.44 16.38
CA GLY A 160 35.53 -13.42 15.75
C GLY A 160 34.44 -12.73 16.58
N ALA A 161 33.24 -12.69 16.02
CA ALA A 161 31.98 -12.33 16.66
C ALA A 161 30.81 -12.83 15.81
N HIS A 162 29.71 -13.24 16.45
CA HIS A 162 28.48 -13.62 15.76
C HIS A 162 27.86 -12.44 15.01
N ASN A 163 27.43 -12.67 13.77
CA ASN A 163 26.65 -11.73 12.96
C ASN A 163 25.48 -12.42 12.27
N GLN A 164 24.45 -11.63 11.91
CA GLN A 164 23.24 -12.13 11.26
C GLN A 164 22.56 -11.02 10.45
N ARG A 165 21.67 -11.42 9.53
CA ARG A 165 20.76 -10.48 8.87
C ARG A 165 19.68 -10.06 9.87
N SER A 166 19.35 -8.77 9.90
CA SER A 166 18.31 -8.19 10.75
C SER A 166 17.44 -7.24 9.93
#